data_AF-A0AAV2J120-F1
#
_entry.id   AF-A0AAV2J120-F1
#
_cell.length_a   1.000
_cell.length_b   1.000
_cell.length_c   1.000
_cell.angle_alpha   90.00
_cell.angle_beta   90.00
_cell.angle_gamma   90.00
#
_symmetry.space_group_name_H-M   'P 1'
#
loop_
_entity.id
_entity.type
_entity.pdbx_description
1 polymer ?
#
loop_
_entity_poly.entity_id
_entity_poly.type
_entity_poly.pdbx_seq_one_letter_code
_entity_poly.pdbx_strand_id
1 'polypeptide(L)'
;MFKYGGCLGNQNNFENERDCLQRCRTEAVCRLPLVAEPCIAKSSTWAFDSTVGLCVPYKIGFCQTNGNKFYSKAECEEYCGVVKDDGDFLKGN
;
A
#
# COMPACT_ATOMS: atom_id res chain seq x y z
N MET A 1 1.91 -12.22 9.31
CA MET A 1 0.92 -13.24 9.73
C MET A 1 1.01 -13.39 11.24
N PHE A 2 -0.01 -13.00 12.00
CA PHE A 2 -0.05 -13.25 13.44
C PHE A 2 -0.92 -14.48 13.71
N LYS A 3 -0.52 -15.34 14.65
CA LYS A 3 -1.40 -16.44 15.11
C LYS A 3 -2.34 -15.86 16.16
N TYR A 4 -3.62 -15.77 15.82
CA TYR A 4 -4.65 -15.37 16.75
C TYR A 4 -5.33 -16.60 17.36
N GLY A 5 -5.39 -16.66 18.69
CA GLY A 5 -5.85 -17.83 19.46
C GLY A 5 -7.38 -18.03 19.53
N GLY A 6 -8.20 -17.10 19.02
CA GLY A 6 -9.63 -17.35 18.78
C GLY A 6 -10.66 -16.67 19.70
N CYS A 7 -10.31 -15.75 20.62
CA CYS A 7 -11.32 -14.95 21.35
C CYS A 7 -10.79 -13.60 21.90
N LEU A 8 -11.69 -12.59 21.99
CA LEU A 8 -11.43 -11.17 22.34
C LEU A 8 -10.61 -10.34 21.32
N GLY A 9 -10.92 -10.50 20.03
CA GLY A 9 -10.25 -9.79 18.95
C GLY A 9 -10.90 -8.45 18.67
N ASN A 10 -10.16 -7.52 18.07
CA ASN A 10 -10.73 -6.28 17.53
C ASN A 10 -10.90 -6.39 16.00
N GLN A 11 -11.46 -5.35 15.37
CA GLN A 11 -11.70 -5.33 13.92
C GLN A 11 -10.41 -5.36 13.06
N ASN A 12 -9.22 -5.23 13.66
CA ASN A 12 -7.94 -5.38 12.98
C ASN A 12 -7.48 -6.85 12.98
N ASN A 13 -8.35 -7.74 12.51
CA ASN A 13 -8.08 -9.17 12.37
C ASN A 13 -8.59 -9.67 11.02
N PHE A 14 -7.66 -10.01 10.12
CA PHE A 14 -7.94 -10.35 8.73
C PHE A 14 -7.27 -11.68 8.37
N GLU A 15 -7.98 -12.50 7.60
CA GLU A 15 -7.51 -13.82 7.17
C GLU A 15 -6.27 -13.73 6.26
N ASN A 16 -6.18 -12.67 5.47
CA ASN A 16 -5.07 -12.42 4.56
C ASN A 16 -4.70 -10.93 4.51
N GLU A 17 -3.48 -10.68 4.04
CA GLU A 17 -2.91 -9.33 3.93
C GLU A 17 -3.70 -8.43 2.98
N ARG A 18 -4.30 -8.99 1.91
CA ARG A 18 -5.08 -8.21 0.95
C ARG A 18 -6.26 -7.55 1.63
N ASP A 19 -7.03 -8.30 2.41
CA ASP A 19 -8.22 -7.77 3.08
C ASP A 19 -7.85 -6.73 4.14
N CYS A 20 -6.75 -6.95 4.86
CA CYS A 20 -6.18 -5.96 5.78
C CYS A 20 -5.85 -4.65 5.05
N LEU A 21 -5.13 -4.74 3.93
CA LEU A 21 -4.74 -3.56 3.16
C LEU A 21 -5.96 -2.86 2.53
N GLN A 22 -6.91 -3.60 1.97
CA GLN A 22 -8.12 -2.98 1.42
C GLN A 22 -8.94 -2.26 2.50
N ARG A 23 -8.95 -2.75 3.75
CA ARG A 23 -9.76 -2.18 4.81
C ARG A 23 -9.08 -1.03 5.56
N CYS A 24 -7.76 -1.09 5.73
CA CYS A 24 -7.03 -0.21 6.65
C CYS A 24 -5.97 0.68 5.99
N ARG A 25 -5.63 0.49 4.72
CA ARG A 25 -4.62 1.30 4.04
C ARG A 25 -5.09 2.74 3.91
N THR A 26 -4.14 3.66 4.08
CA THR A 26 -4.33 5.10 3.92
C THR A 26 -3.27 5.66 2.97
N GLU A 27 -3.42 6.89 2.49
CA GLU A 27 -2.42 7.56 1.63
C GLU A 27 -1.04 7.71 2.29
N ALA A 28 -0.92 7.51 3.62
CA ALA A 28 0.37 7.49 4.29
C ALA A 28 1.34 6.44 3.72
N VAL A 29 0.82 5.37 3.11
CA VAL A 29 1.66 4.33 2.49
C VAL A 29 2.43 4.81 1.26
N CYS A 30 1.97 5.87 0.59
CA CYS A 30 2.63 6.45 -0.58
C CYS A 30 4.00 7.06 -0.22
N ARG A 31 4.28 7.30 1.06
CA ARG A 31 5.57 7.80 1.57
C ARG A 31 6.48 6.69 2.12
N LEU A 32 6.03 5.43 2.11
CA LEU A 32 6.83 4.32 2.61
C LEU A 32 7.87 3.88 1.57
N PRO A 33 9.06 3.43 2.03
CA PRO A 33 10.12 2.98 1.13
C PRO A 33 9.71 1.75 0.32
N LEU A 34 10.26 1.63 -0.90
CA LEU A 34 10.17 0.41 -1.71
C LEU A 34 11.15 -0.64 -1.15
N VAL A 35 10.72 -1.34 -0.11
CA VAL A 35 11.47 -2.46 0.47
C VAL A 35 11.05 -3.76 -0.22
N ALA A 36 11.72 -4.09 -1.33
CA ALA A 36 11.47 -5.32 -2.07
C ALA A 36 12.42 -6.42 -1.60
N GLU A 37 11.90 -7.47 -0.98
CA GLU A 37 12.69 -8.62 -0.51
C GLU A 37 12.45 -9.85 -1.40
N PRO A 38 13.47 -10.69 -1.66
CA PRO A 38 13.29 -11.94 -2.38
C PRO A 38 12.23 -12.83 -1.73
N CYS A 39 11.31 -13.36 -2.53
CA CYS A 39 10.25 -14.25 -2.06
C CYS A 39 9.70 -15.13 -3.20
N ILE A 40 8.93 -16.16 -2.84
CA ILE A 40 8.24 -17.02 -3.82
C ILE A 40 6.88 -16.38 -4.21
N ALA A 41 6.91 -15.12 -4.66
CA ALA A 41 5.71 -14.44 -5.16
C ALA A 41 5.38 -14.88 -6.58
N LYS A 42 4.12 -15.27 -6.79
CA LYS A 42 3.58 -15.67 -8.10
C LYS A 42 2.74 -14.57 -8.78
N SER A 43 2.51 -13.44 -8.11
CA SER A 43 1.64 -12.37 -8.60
C SER A 43 2.36 -11.03 -8.69
N SER A 44 2.05 -10.30 -9.76
CA SER A 44 2.50 -8.91 -9.95
C SER A 44 1.66 -8.00 -9.06
N THR A 45 2.30 -7.34 -8.09
CA THR A 45 1.71 -6.26 -7.29
C THR A 45 2.36 -4.94 -7.70
N TRP A 46 1.74 -3.82 -7.33
CA TRP A 46 2.20 -2.46 -7.65
C TRP A 46 2.65 -1.75 -6.38
N ALA A 47 3.56 -0.80 -6.51
CA ALA A 47 3.97 0.13 -5.46
C ALA A 47 4.12 1.53 -6.04
N PHE A 48 3.96 2.53 -5.18
CA PHE A 48 4.24 3.91 -5.55
C PHE A 48 5.70 4.25 -5.28
N ASP A 49 6.42 4.61 -6.34
CA ASP A 49 7.77 5.16 -6.27
C ASP A 49 7.72 6.68 -6.15
N SER A 50 7.85 7.15 -4.91
CA SER A 50 7.86 8.58 -4.58
C SER A 50 9.04 9.35 -5.18
N THR A 51 10.12 8.67 -5.60
CA THR A 51 11.28 9.33 -6.20
C THR A 51 11.01 9.80 -7.63
N VAL A 52 10.13 9.10 -8.34
CA VAL A 52 9.70 9.43 -9.71
C VAL A 52 8.22 9.82 -9.79
N GLY A 53 7.46 9.68 -8.70
CA GLY A 53 6.04 10.00 -8.63
C GLY A 53 5.15 9.05 -9.41
N LEU A 54 5.52 7.76 -9.53
CA LEU A 54 4.82 6.81 -10.38
C LEU A 54 4.51 5.48 -9.68
N CYS A 55 3.38 4.88 -10.05
CA CYS A 55 3.04 3.52 -9.71
C CYS A 55 3.78 2.53 -10.62
N VAL A 56 4.65 1.72 -10.02
CA VAL A 56 5.51 0.76 -10.72
C VAL A 56 5.15 -0.69 -10.33
N PRO A 57 5.23 -1.65 -11.27
CA PRO A 57 5.02 -3.06 -10.94
C PRO A 57 6.23 -3.63 -10.20
N TYR A 58 5.99 -4.49 -9.23
CA TYR A 58 7.05 -5.27 -8.60
C TYR A 58 7.56 -6.36 -9.54
N LYS A 59 8.88 -6.58 -9.45
CA LYS A 59 9.55 -7.68 -10.14
C LYS A 59 9.08 -9.02 -9.57
N ILE A 60 8.70 -9.95 -10.45
CA ILE A 60 8.37 -11.33 -10.07
C ILE A 60 9.53 -11.93 -9.26
N GLY A 61 9.21 -12.61 -8.15
CA GLY A 61 10.20 -13.14 -7.21
C GLY A 61 10.61 -12.17 -6.10
N PHE A 62 10.01 -10.97 -6.04
CA PHE A 62 10.19 -10.02 -4.94
C PHE A 62 8.85 -9.64 -4.31
N CYS A 63 8.84 -9.46 -3.00
CA CYS A 63 7.67 -9.11 -2.19
C CYS A 63 7.89 -7.77 -1.48
N GLN A 64 6.83 -6.98 -1.41
CA GLN A 64 6.75 -5.88 -0.47
C GLN A 64 6.25 -6.39 0.89
N THR A 65 6.93 -5.98 1.96
CA THR A 65 6.70 -6.31 3.38
C THR A 65 5.91 -5.24 4.14
N ASN A 66 5.75 -4.04 3.57
CA ASN A 66 5.05 -2.89 4.13
C ASN A 66 3.77 -2.55 3.33
N GLY A 67 3.06 -1.50 3.75
CA GLY A 67 1.76 -1.12 3.19
C GLY A 67 1.79 -0.45 1.80
N ASN A 68 2.97 -0.14 1.24
CA ASN A 68 3.12 0.39 -0.13
C ASN A 68 2.97 -0.74 -1.16
N LYS A 69 1.79 -1.37 -1.15
CA LYS A 69 1.46 -2.55 -1.92
C LYS A 69 0.04 -2.43 -2.41
N PHE A 70 -0.13 -2.58 -3.72
CA PHE A 70 -1.39 -2.45 -4.43
C PHE A 70 -1.58 -3.66 -5.36
N TYR A 71 -2.82 -4.09 -5.54
CA TYR A 71 -3.16 -5.27 -6.35
C TYR A 71 -3.47 -4.90 -7.81
N SER A 72 -3.58 -3.60 -8.12
CA SER A 72 -3.62 -3.10 -9.49
C SER A 72 -2.93 -1.73 -9.62
N LYS A 73 -2.58 -1.36 -10.85
CA LYS A 73 -2.04 -0.02 -11.15
C LYS A 73 -3.04 1.07 -10.78
N ALA A 74 -4.29 0.91 -11.17
CA ALA A 74 -5.37 1.86 -10.92
C ALA A 74 -5.57 2.10 -9.42
N GLU A 75 -5.52 1.04 -8.61
CA GLU A 75 -5.59 1.13 -7.15
C GLU A 75 -4.41 1.92 -6.57
N CYS A 76 -3.20 1.74 -7.10
CA CYS A 76 -2.06 2.55 -6.68
C CYS A 76 -2.25 4.03 -7.05
N GLU A 77 -2.71 4.30 -8.28
CA GLU A 77 -2.91 5.66 -8.77
C GLU A 77 -4.06 6.38 -8.05
N GLU A 78 -5.10 5.66 -7.62
CA GLU A 78 -6.19 6.22 -6.81
C GLU A 78 -5.68 6.72 -5.45
N TYR A 79 -4.77 5.98 -4.81
CA TYR A 79 -4.23 6.36 -3.49
C TYR A 79 -3.06 7.35 -3.59
N CYS A 80 -2.21 7.22 -4.59
CA CYS A 80 -0.91 7.91 -4.65
C CYS A 80 -0.69 8.78 -5.90
N GLY A 81 -1.53 8.63 -6.94
CA GLY A 81 -1.35 9.27 -8.24
C GLY A 81 -1.82 10.72 -8.31
N VAL A 82 -2.49 11.22 -7.27
CA VAL A 82 -2.79 12.64 -7.12
C VAL A 82 -1.61 13.34 -6.46
N VAL A 83 -0.96 14.25 -7.19
CA VAL A 83 -0.20 15.33 -6.57
C VAL A 83 -1.24 16.19 -5.86
N LYS A 84 -1.47 15.95 -4.56
CA LYS A 84 -2.18 16.94 -3.74
C LYS A 84 -1.23 18.12 -3.66
N ASP A 85 -1.48 19.11 -4.50
CA ASP A 85 -0.90 20.43 -4.36
C ASP A 85 -1.21 20.85 -2.92
N ASP A 86 -0.17 20.95 -2.08
CA ASP A 86 -0.22 21.39 -0.69
C ASP A 86 -0.53 22.90 -0.68
N GLY A 87 -1.67 23.27 -1.26
CA GLY A 87 -2.07 24.61 -1.66
C GLY A 87 -3.45 25.04 -1.15
N ASP A 88 -4.03 24.33 -0.18
CA ASP A 88 -5.15 24.85 0.63
C ASP A 88 -4.65 25.26 2.03
N PHE A 89 -3.64 26.13 2.04
CA PHE A 89 -3.42 27.04 3.15
C PHE A 89 -3.95 28.41 2.71
N LEU A 90 -5.17 28.73 3.17
CA LEU A 90 -5.77 30.07 3.22
C LEU A 90 -5.83 30.85 1.89
N LYS A 91 -7.00 30.87 1.23
CA LYS A 91 -7.50 32.10 0.59
C LYS A 91 -9.01 32.11 0.31
N GLY A 92 -9.70 33.03 1.00
CA GLY A 92 -10.92 33.76 0.55
C GLY A 92 -12.25 33.21 1.09
N ASN A 93 -13.09 33.92 1.84
CA ASN A 93 -13.27 35.38 2.03
C ASN A 93 -13.49 35.73 3.51
#